data_AF-A0A2Z6D2J4-F1
#
_entry.id   AF-A0A2Z6D2J4-F1
#
_cell.length_a   1.000
_cell.length_b   1.000
_cell.length_c   1.000
_cell.angle_alpha   90.00
_cell.angle_beta   90.00
_cell.angle_gamma   90.00
#
_symmetry.space_group_name_H-M   'P 1'
#
loop_
_entity.id
_entity.type
_entity.pdbx_description
1 polymer ?
#
loop_
_entity_poly.entity_id
_entity_poly.type
_entity_poly.pdbx_seq_one_letter_code
_entity_poly.pdbx_strand_id
1 'polypeptide(L)'
;MSRVKLFQGLHFWLKGREYTIKQRLTDGSFQICDVVTENVSCISQTDLIQLFFKDELKFENLQATTKANKKDYCGADFTQIPLDLKQEALRREQYTLAVLEKNDSRRTKEFLCPIIEETSQKINDSHPPSYITLYRWLKGYEYSGKDIRSLVPNYRGRGDYRPKLQAEVNEIVEKAVKKIYLTPFRASVDAVYDEVVASLEQENKFREEIGLEKLKIPHRTTIYRSISKLEPYEKTKARYGSKNVYCKPRIYASNSSFRKSRD
;
A
#
# COMPACT_ATOMS: atom_id res chain seq x y z
N MET A 1 -12.46 9.55 -14.37
CA MET A 1 -12.49 11.01 -14.56
C MET A 1 -11.62 11.65 -13.48
N SER A 2 -10.59 12.39 -13.87
CA SER A 2 -9.70 13.13 -12.97
C SER A 2 -10.50 14.19 -12.20
N ARG A 3 -10.47 14.15 -10.87
CA ARG A 3 -11.09 15.17 -10.03
C ARG A 3 -10.04 16.22 -9.67
N VAL A 4 -10.15 17.41 -10.24
CA VAL A 4 -9.31 18.56 -9.88
C VAL A 4 -10.11 19.48 -8.96
N LYS A 5 -9.62 19.69 -7.72
CA LYS A 5 -10.19 20.66 -6.79
C LYS A 5 -9.60 22.04 -7.12
N LEU A 6 -10.44 23.03 -7.37
CA LEU A 6 -10.02 24.43 -7.55
C LEU A 6 -9.92 25.11 -6.18
N PHE A 7 -8.73 25.64 -5.85
CA PHE A 7 -8.47 26.36 -4.60
C PHE A 7 -7.60 27.60 -4.86
N GLN A 8 -7.59 28.54 -3.92
CA GLN A 8 -6.75 29.73 -3.98
C GLN A 8 -5.26 29.36 -3.97
N GLY A 9 -4.48 29.91 -4.89
CA GLY A 9 -3.06 29.59 -5.09
C GLY A 9 -2.81 28.42 -6.03
N LEU A 10 -3.84 27.86 -6.68
CA LEU A 10 -3.65 26.83 -7.68
C LEU A 10 -3.17 27.43 -9.01
N HIS A 11 -2.09 26.85 -9.55
CA HIS A 11 -1.49 27.19 -10.85
C HIS A 11 -2.08 26.34 -11.96
N PHE A 12 -2.42 26.97 -13.09
CA PHE A 12 -2.89 26.28 -14.27
C PHE A 12 -2.48 27.03 -15.55
N TRP A 13 -2.35 26.28 -16.64
CA TRP A 13 -1.96 26.77 -17.94
C TRP A 13 -3.17 26.83 -18.86
N LEU A 14 -3.39 28.00 -19.46
CA LEU A 14 -4.44 28.24 -20.43
C LEU A 14 -3.81 28.84 -21.69
N LYS A 15 -3.97 28.19 -22.84
CA LYS A 15 -3.43 28.66 -24.14
C LYS A 15 -1.92 29.01 -24.10
N GLY A 16 -1.15 28.26 -23.31
CA GLY A 16 0.31 28.46 -23.17
C GLY A 16 0.73 29.58 -22.23
N ARG A 17 -0.21 30.20 -21.50
CA ARG A 17 0.08 31.18 -20.42
C ARG A 17 -0.26 30.60 -19.07
N GLU A 18 0.51 30.98 -18.06
CA GLU A 18 0.34 30.53 -16.69
C GLU A 18 -0.55 31.48 -15.90
N TYR A 19 -1.52 30.92 -15.18
CA TYR A 19 -2.47 31.66 -14.35
C TYR A 19 -2.52 31.09 -12.92
N THR A 20 -2.76 31.96 -11.96
CA THR A 20 -2.98 31.62 -10.54
C THR A 20 -4.37 32.03 -10.08
N ILE A 21 -5.08 31.15 -9.37
CA ILE A 21 -6.38 31.48 -8.75
C ILE A 21 -6.14 32.34 -7.50
N LYS A 22 -6.54 33.62 -7.51
CA LYS A 22 -6.38 34.53 -6.38
C LYS A 22 -7.50 34.41 -5.37
N GLN A 23 -8.75 34.31 -5.82
CA GLN A 23 -9.90 34.16 -4.93
C GLN A 23 -11.13 33.68 -5.71
N ARG A 24 -12.10 33.15 -4.96
CA ARG A 24 -13.44 32.87 -5.46
C ARG A 24 -14.35 34.05 -5.12
N LEU A 25 -15.04 34.58 -6.11
CA LEU A 25 -15.99 35.67 -5.97
C LEU A 25 -17.36 35.14 -5.53
N THR A 26 -18.20 36.04 -4.98
CA THR A 26 -19.52 35.72 -4.41
C THR A 26 -20.52 35.23 -5.45
N ASP A 27 -20.30 35.55 -6.72
CA ASP A 27 -21.07 35.11 -7.90
C ASP A 27 -20.69 33.69 -8.39
N GLY A 28 -19.73 33.04 -7.74
CA GLY A 28 -19.23 31.72 -8.13
C GLY A 28 -18.18 31.76 -9.25
N SER A 29 -17.74 32.93 -9.68
CA SER A 29 -16.59 33.09 -10.57
C SER A 29 -15.26 33.07 -9.81
N PHE A 30 -14.17 32.82 -10.51
CA PHE A 30 -12.81 32.82 -9.98
C PHE A 30 -12.03 33.99 -10.54
N GLN A 31 -11.37 34.72 -9.64
CA GLN A 31 -10.41 35.73 -10.04
C GLN A 31 -9.06 35.04 -10.27
N ILE A 32 -8.56 35.13 -11.50
CA ILE A 32 -7.31 34.52 -11.95
C ILE A 32 -6.31 35.62 -12.31
N CYS A 33 -5.04 35.40 -12.01
CA CYS A 33 -3.95 36.34 -12.29
C CYS A 33 -2.95 35.70 -13.25
N ASP A 34 -2.64 36.38 -14.35
CA ASP A 34 -1.58 35.98 -15.28
C ASP A 34 -0.22 36.16 -14.58
N VAL A 35 0.56 35.10 -14.46
CA VAL A 35 1.83 35.10 -13.71
C VAL A 35 2.89 35.99 -14.38
N VAL A 36 2.82 36.17 -15.71
CA VAL A 36 3.80 36.94 -16.48
C VAL A 36 3.44 38.41 -16.52
N THR A 37 2.15 38.73 -16.66
CA THR A 37 1.69 40.12 -16.84
C THR A 37 1.06 40.74 -15.60
N GLU A 38 0.89 39.97 -14.52
CA GLU A 38 0.16 40.33 -13.29
C GLU A 38 -1.28 40.82 -13.53
N ASN A 39 -1.80 40.62 -14.74
CA ASN A 39 -3.15 41.03 -15.10
C ASN A 39 -4.17 40.13 -14.44
N VAL A 40 -5.17 40.77 -13.85
CA VAL A 40 -6.25 40.08 -13.15
C VAL A 40 -7.46 39.98 -14.07
N SER A 41 -7.99 38.76 -14.22
CA SER A 41 -9.19 38.47 -15.00
C SER A 41 -10.15 37.59 -14.21
N CYS A 42 -11.41 37.56 -14.63
CA CYS A 42 -12.44 36.73 -13.99
C CYS A 42 -12.90 35.65 -14.95
N ILE A 43 -13.02 34.42 -14.46
CA ILE A 43 -13.51 33.28 -15.23
C ILE A 43 -14.57 32.53 -14.44
N SER A 44 -15.68 32.16 -15.09
CA SER A 44 -16.73 31.40 -14.41
C SER A 44 -16.28 29.96 -14.13
N GLN A 45 -16.88 29.33 -13.11
CA GLN A 45 -16.63 27.91 -12.83
C GLN A 45 -17.04 27.02 -14.02
N THR A 46 -18.13 27.35 -14.71
CA THR A 46 -18.61 26.60 -15.87
C THR A 46 -17.66 26.67 -17.05
N ASP A 47 -17.05 27.84 -17.28
CA ASP A 47 -16.09 28.03 -18.38
C ASP A 47 -14.79 27.28 -18.11
N LEU A 48 -14.29 27.31 -16.86
CA LEU A 48 -13.12 26.50 -16.46
C LEU A 48 -13.36 25.01 -16.70
N ILE A 49 -14.55 24.51 -16.37
CA ILE A 49 -14.92 23.12 -16.60
C ILE A 49 -14.97 22.81 -18.11
N GLN A 50 -15.58 23.69 -18.91
CA GLN A 50 -15.64 23.52 -20.36
C GLN A 50 -14.24 23.54 -21.00
N LEU A 51 -13.35 24.44 -20.57
CA LEU A 51 -11.97 24.53 -21.06
C LEU A 51 -11.15 23.30 -20.66
N PHE A 52 -11.43 22.72 -19.49
CA PHE A 52 -10.83 21.44 -19.08
C PHE A 52 -11.32 20.28 -19.95
N PHE A 53 -12.61 20.19 -20.25
CA PHE A 53 -13.15 19.16 -21.16
C PHE A 53 -12.68 19.32 -22.61
N LYS A 54 -12.28 20.52 -23.01
CA LYS A 54 -11.71 20.81 -24.34
C LYS A 54 -10.19 20.60 -24.42
N ASP A 55 -9.55 20.07 -23.37
CA ASP A 55 -8.08 19.88 -23.26
C ASP A 55 -7.24 21.18 -23.42
N GLU A 56 -7.87 22.35 -23.31
CA GLU A 56 -7.20 23.66 -23.41
C GLU A 56 -6.55 24.11 -22.08
N LEU A 57 -6.84 23.37 -20.99
CA LEU A 57 -6.42 23.69 -19.63
C LEU A 57 -5.53 22.57 -19.07
N LYS A 58 -4.29 22.90 -18.72
CA LYS A 58 -3.34 21.96 -18.09
C LYS A 58 -3.02 22.40 -16.67
N PHE A 59 -3.13 21.51 -15.71
CA PHE A 59 -2.72 21.79 -14.33
C PHE A 59 -1.27 21.40 -14.12
N GLU A 60 -0.53 22.23 -13.37
CA GLU A 60 0.79 21.82 -12.92
C GLU A 60 0.62 20.64 -11.95
N ASN A 61 1.33 19.58 -12.26
CA ASN A 61 1.29 18.32 -11.53
C ASN A 61 1.70 18.63 -10.08
N LEU A 62 0.81 18.44 -9.09
CA LEU A 62 1.16 18.37 -7.66
C LEU A 62 2.02 17.12 -7.35
N GLN A 63 2.96 16.80 -8.23
CA GLN A 63 3.95 15.75 -8.06
C GLN A 63 5.27 16.38 -7.66
N ALA A 64 5.33 16.82 -6.41
CA ALA A 64 6.59 16.94 -5.71
C ALA A 64 6.45 16.25 -4.35
N THR A 65 6.88 14.98 -4.29
CA THR A 65 8.00 14.53 -3.45
C THR A 65 7.86 13.07 -2.99
N THR A 66 9.01 12.38 -3.06
CA THR A 66 9.40 11.13 -2.42
C THR A 66 8.92 9.80 -3.04
N LYS A 67 9.92 9.01 -3.44
CA LYS A 67 9.95 7.54 -3.56
C LYS A 67 8.60 6.89 -3.27
N ALA A 68 7.86 6.58 -4.34
CA ALA A 68 6.65 5.77 -4.27
C ALA A 68 6.99 4.41 -3.64
N ASN A 69 6.82 4.32 -2.32
CA ASN A 69 6.63 3.05 -1.66
C ASN A 69 5.41 2.42 -2.30
N LYS A 70 5.57 1.18 -2.76
CA LYS A 70 4.52 0.40 -3.42
C LYS A 70 3.25 0.41 -2.54
N LYS A 71 2.28 1.25 -2.93
CA LYS A 71 0.85 1.27 -2.54
C LYS A 71 0.46 2.20 -1.40
N ASP A 72 0.72 3.50 -1.55
CA ASP A 72 -0.07 4.54 -0.89
C ASP A 72 -1.27 4.90 -1.76
N TYR A 73 -2.49 4.77 -1.22
CA TYR A 73 -3.73 4.99 -1.96
C TYR A 73 -3.98 6.46 -2.32
N CYS A 74 -3.16 7.39 -1.82
CA CYS A 74 -3.26 8.83 -2.09
C CYS A 74 -3.23 9.17 -3.59
N GLY A 75 -2.57 8.35 -4.42
CA GLY A 75 -2.51 8.53 -5.88
C GLY A 75 -3.46 7.66 -6.71
N ALA A 76 -4.20 6.73 -6.09
CA ALA A 76 -5.05 5.78 -6.81
C ALA A 76 -6.49 6.31 -6.96
N ASP A 77 -7.18 6.01 -8.07
CA ASP A 77 -8.61 6.32 -8.16
C ASP A 77 -9.37 5.49 -7.12
N PHE A 78 -10.27 6.14 -6.37
CA PHE A 78 -11.01 5.48 -5.28
C PHE A 78 -11.87 4.35 -5.84
N THR A 79 -12.33 4.46 -7.09
CA THR A 79 -13.09 3.41 -7.79
C THR A 79 -12.32 2.10 -7.94
N GLN A 80 -10.99 2.15 -8.02
CA GLN A 80 -10.11 1.00 -8.21
C GLN A 80 -9.72 0.30 -6.90
N ILE A 81 -10.12 0.85 -5.76
CA ILE A 81 -9.84 0.26 -4.44
C ILE A 81 -10.77 -0.95 -4.21
N PRO A 82 -10.25 -2.08 -3.69
CA PRO A 82 -11.06 -3.22 -3.27
C PRO A 82 -12.20 -2.85 -2.31
N LEU A 83 -13.34 -3.54 -2.43
CA LEU A 83 -14.57 -3.21 -1.69
C LEU A 83 -14.36 -3.20 -0.17
N ASP A 84 -13.68 -4.20 0.38
CA ASP A 84 -13.42 -4.32 1.82
C ASP A 84 -12.64 -3.10 2.36
N LEU A 85 -11.67 -2.62 1.58
CA LEU A 85 -10.86 -1.46 1.95
C LEU A 85 -11.64 -0.15 1.82
N LYS A 86 -12.58 -0.06 0.87
CA LYS A 86 -13.49 1.08 0.74
C LYS A 86 -14.45 1.15 1.92
N GLN A 87 -15.05 0.04 2.32
CA GLN A 87 -15.97 -0.03 3.45
C GLN A 87 -15.27 0.42 4.74
N GLU A 88 -14.06 -0.05 4.98
CA GLU A 88 -13.26 0.37 6.13
C GLU A 88 -12.85 1.86 6.05
N ALA A 89 -12.58 2.39 4.86
CA ALA A 89 -12.31 3.82 4.69
C ALA A 89 -13.56 4.69 4.96
N LEU A 90 -14.74 4.27 4.49
CA LEU A 90 -16.02 4.94 4.75
C LEU A 90 -16.36 4.91 6.24
N ARG A 91 -16.16 3.76 6.91
CA ARG A 91 -16.31 3.64 8.37
C ARG A 91 -15.43 4.66 9.09
N ARG A 92 -14.15 4.76 8.72
CA ARG A 92 -13.22 5.73 9.32
C ARG A 92 -13.64 7.17 9.06
N GLU A 93 -14.16 7.43 7.86
CA GLU A 93 -14.61 8.76 7.46
C GLU A 93 -15.72 9.26 8.36
N GLN A 94 -16.69 8.41 8.71
CA GLN A 94 -17.79 8.75 9.63
C GLN A 94 -17.25 9.27 10.98
N TYR A 95 -16.27 8.59 11.57
CA TYR A 95 -15.64 9.05 12.80
C TYR A 95 -14.88 10.38 12.63
N THR A 96 -14.15 10.54 11.52
CA THR A 96 -13.41 11.78 11.28
C THR A 96 -14.34 12.97 11.03
N LEU A 97 -15.44 12.78 10.30
CA LEU A 97 -16.43 13.83 10.04
C LEU A 97 -17.15 14.22 11.33
N ALA A 98 -17.54 13.25 12.16
CA ALA A 98 -18.18 13.53 13.46
C ALA A 98 -17.33 14.44 14.37
N VAL A 99 -15.99 14.32 14.29
CA VAL A 99 -15.08 15.23 15.02
C VAL A 99 -15.01 16.60 14.35
N LEU A 100 -14.91 16.65 13.02
CA LEU A 100 -14.83 17.91 12.27
C LEU A 100 -16.11 18.76 12.39
N GLU A 101 -17.28 18.12 12.50
CA GLU A 101 -18.57 18.79 12.71
C GLU A 101 -18.64 19.60 14.00
N LYS A 102 -17.89 19.20 15.04
CA LYS A 102 -17.83 19.95 16.30
C LYS A 102 -17.05 21.27 16.17
N ASN A 103 -16.36 21.51 15.04
CA ASN A 103 -15.55 22.71 14.74
C ASN A 103 -14.56 23.08 15.86
N ASP A 104 -14.03 22.08 16.56
CA ASP A 104 -13.09 22.23 17.67
C ASP A 104 -11.72 21.67 17.25
N SER A 105 -10.65 22.35 17.63
CA SER A 105 -9.27 21.95 17.35
C SER A 105 -8.69 20.99 18.40
N ARG A 106 -9.37 20.78 19.52
CA ARG A 106 -8.94 19.84 20.57
C ARG A 106 -8.89 18.41 20.04
N ARG A 107 -7.85 17.69 20.46
CA ARG A 107 -7.61 16.28 20.10
C ARG A 107 -7.22 15.44 21.33
N THR A 108 -7.69 15.87 22.50
CA THR A 108 -7.43 15.17 23.77
C THR A 108 -8.31 13.93 23.91
N LYS A 109 -7.94 13.04 24.84
CA LYS A 109 -8.70 11.82 25.11
C LYS A 109 -10.13 12.14 25.56
N GLU A 110 -10.26 13.12 26.45
CA GLU A 110 -11.53 13.57 27.04
C GLU A 110 -12.48 14.14 25.98
N PHE A 111 -11.93 14.71 24.91
CA PHE A 111 -12.71 15.24 23.80
C PHE A 111 -13.10 14.18 22.77
N LEU A 112 -12.17 13.28 22.42
CA LEU A 112 -12.40 12.28 21.37
C LEU A 112 -13.22 11.08 21.84
N CYS A 113 -13.06 10.65 23.10
CA CYS A 113 -13.78 9.48 23.63
C CYS A 113 -15.31 9.62 23.56
N PRO A 114 -15.94 10.74 23.99
CA PRO A 114 -17.38 10.92 23.87
C PRO A 114 -17.87 10.87 22.42
N ILE A 115 -17.11 11.45 21.48
CA ILE A 115 -17.46 11.46 20.05
C ILE A 115 -17.36 10.05 19.47
N ILE A 116 -16.36 9.27 19.87
CA ILE A 116 -16.21 7.86 19.45
C ILE A 116 -17.41 7.05 19.90
N GLU A 117 -17.85 7.21 21.15
CA GLU A 117 -18.97 6.48 21.72
C GLU A 117 -20.31 6.87 21.07
N GLU A 118 -20.56 8.18 20.91
CA GLU A 118 -21.74 8.70 20.20
C GLU A 118 -21.77 8.15 18.76
N THR A 119 -20.63 8.17 18.06
CA THR A 119 -20.54 7.71 16.67
C THR A 119 -20.71 6.19 16.58
N SER A 120 -20.07 5.41 17.45
CA SER A 120 -20.16 3.94 17.41
C SER A 120 -21.57 3.44 17.62
N GLN A 121 -22.34 4.10 18.50
CA GLN A 121 -23.77 3.81 18.69
C GLN A 121 -24.57 4.15 17.42
N LYS A 122 -24.33 5.31 16.80
CA LYS A 122 -25.03 5.71 15.56
C LYS A 122 -24.81 4.74 14.39
N ILE A 123 -23.59 4.25 14.23
CA ILE A 123 -23.23 3.36 13.12
C ILE A 123 -23.29 1.86 13.48
N ASN A 124 -23.72 1.52 14.70
CA ASN A 124 -23.75 0.16 15.25
C ASN A 124 -22.41 -0.58 15.09
N ASP A 125 -21.31 0.11 15.37
CA ASP A 125 -19.97 -0.47 15.27
C ASP A 125 -19.59 -1.22 16.54
N SER A 126 -19.38 -2.53 16.39
CA SER A 126 -18.97 -3.44 17.46
C SER A 126 -17.52 -3.25 17.89
N HIS A 127 -16.68 -2.61 17.08
CA HIS A 127 -15.24 -2.48 17.31
C HIS A 127 -14.77 -1.03 17.14
N PRO A 128 -15.23 -0.09 17.99
CA PRO A 128 -14.88 1.32 17.88
C PRO A 128 -13.36 1.55 18.01
N PRO A 129 -12.82 2.58 17.34
CA PRO A 129 -11.40 2.90 17.42
C PRO A 129 -11.02 3.43 18.81
N SER A 130 -9.75 3.28 19.19
CA SER A 130 -9.20 4.03 20.32
C SER A 130 -9.05 5.52 19.97
N TYR A 131 -9.01 6.39 20.99
CA TYR A 131 -8.78 7.83 20.78
C TYR A 131 -7.48 8.11 20.01
N ILE A 132 -6.40 7.34 20.26
CA ILE A 132 -5.13 7.46 19.54
C ILE A 132 -5.31 7.08 18.06
N THR A 133 -6.10 6.04 17.80
CA THR A 133 -6.40 5.59 16.44
C THR A 133 -7.14 6.68 15.67
N LEU A 134 -8.20 7.26 16.26
CA LEU A 134 -8.96 8.34 15.63
C LEU A 134 -8.10 9.60 15.44
N TYR A 135 -7.28 9.95 16.42
CA TYR A 135 -6.32 11.06 16.29
C TYR A 135 -5.38 10.86 15.09
N ARG A 136 -4.84 9.66 14.90
CA ARG A 136 -3.98 9.35 13.74
C ARG A 136 -4.73 9.48 12.41
N TRP A 137 -5.99 9.04 12.36
CA TRP A 137 -6.83 9.20 11.17
C TRP A 137 -7.09 10.68 10.86
N LEU A 138 -7.46 11.48 11.85
CA LEU A 138 -7.67 12.92 11.69
C LEU A 138 -6.42 13.62 11.17
N LYS A 139 -5.26 13.35 11.77
CA LYS A 139 -3.98 13.93 11.33
C LYS A 139 -3.66 13.56 9.88
N GLY A 140 -3.86 12.30 9.49
CA GLY A 140 -3.66 11.85 8.11
C GLY A 140 -4.64 12.49 7.13
N TYR A 141 -5.90 12.62 7.54
CA TYR A 141 -6.96 13.22 6.74
C TYR A 141 -6.73 14.71 6.52
N GLU A 142 -6.41 15.47 7.57
CA GLU A 142 -6.07 16.90 7.48
C GLU A 142 -4.82 17.12 6.61
N TYR A 143 -3.75 16.33 6.81
CA TYR A 143 -2.52 16.43 6.02
C TYR A 143 -2.74 16.12 4.52
N SER A 144 -3.67 15.22 4.20
CA SER A 144 -4.04 14.91 2.82
C SER A 144 -4.97 15.93 2.14
N GLY A 145 -5.31 17.04 2.82
CA GLY A 145 -6.28 18.00 2.29
C GLY A 145 -7.72 17.47 2.31
N LYS A 146 -8.05 16.66 3.32
CA LYS A 146 -9.37 16.02 3.53
C LYS A 146 -9.74 15.07 2.38
N ASP A 147 -8.83 14.16 2.03
CA ASP A 147 -9.09 13.09 1.07
C ASP A 147 -9.41 11.76 1.80
N ILE A 148 -10.55 11.15 1.46
CA ILE A 148 -10.98 9.84 1.97
C ILE A 148 -9.94 8.74 1.71
N ARG A 149 -9.13 8.85 0.65
CA ARG A 149 -8.07 7.89 0.33
C ARG A 149 -7.01 7.78 1.42
N SER A 150 -6.80 8.84 2.21
CA SER A 150 -5.88 8.83 3.35
C SER A 150 -6.34 7.90 4.48
N LEU A 151 -7.64 7.62 4.56
CA LEU A 151 -8.23 6.76 5.57
C LEU A 151 -8.16 5.28 5.19
N VAL A 152 -7.82 4.96 3.94
CA VAL A 152 -7.72 3.57 3.45
C VAL A 152 -6.58 2.85 4.19
N PRO A 153 -6.83 1.69 4.84
CA PRO A 153 -5.79 0.98 5.55
C PRO A 153 -4.69 0.45 4.63
N ASN A 154 -3.45 0.75 4.97
CA ASN A 154 -2.28 0.16 4.32
C ASN A 154 -1.89 -1.19 4.97
N TYR A 155 -2.77 -2.20 4.91
CA TYR A 155 -2.47 -3.52 5.47
C TYR A 155 -1.28 -4.20 4.78
N ARG A 156 -1.09 -3.94 3.48
CA ARG A 156 -0.03 -4.56 2.67
C ARG A 156 1.34 -3.90 2.85
N GLY A 157 1.37 -2.66 3.31
CA GLY A 157 2.60 -1.93 3.69
C GLY A 157 3.04 -2.19 5.12
N ARG A 158 2.29 -2.99 5.90
CA ARG A 158 2.77 -3.51 7.18
C ARG A 158 3.95 -4.43 6.87
N GLY A 159 5.15 -3.98 7.20
CA GLY A 159 6.37 -4.76 6.97
C GLY A 159 6.27 -6.16 7.56
N ASP A 160 7.07 -7.09 7.03
CA ASP A 160 7.16 -8.44 7.59
C ASP A 160 7.90 -8.37 8.94
N TYR A 161 7.15 -8.47 10.06
CA TYR A 161 7.69 -8.47 11.43
C TYR A 161 8.34 -9.79 11.82
N ARG A 162 8.39 -10.79 10.92
CA ARG A 162 8.98 -12.09 11.23
C ARG A 162 10.50 -11.96 11.29
N PRO A 163 11.16 -12.70 12.21
CA PRO A 163 12.62 -12.75 12.26
C PRO A 163 13.13 -13.22 10.89
N LYS A 164 13.98 -12.40 10.28
CA LYS A 164 14.66 -12.75 9.04
C LYS A 164 15.66 -13.85 9.37
N LEU A 165 15.74 -14.88 8.53
CA LEU A 165 16.85 -15.82 8.60
C LEU A 165 18.17 -15.04 8.42
N GLN A 166 19.22 -15.46 9.13
CA GLN A 166 20.58 -14.98 8.88
C GLN A 166 20.91 -15.15 7.39
N ALA A 167 21.64 -14.18 6.82
CA ALA A 167 21.93 -14.15 5.38
C ALA A 167 22.60 -15.45 4.91
N GLU A 168 23.55 -15.95 5.70
CA GLU A 168 24.28 -17.20 5.47
C GLU A 168 23.34 -18.42 5.36
N VAL A 169 22.31 -18.50 6.21
CA VAL A 169 21.31 -19.57 6.15
C VAL A 169 20.49 -19.47 4.87
N ASN A 170 20.14 -18.25 4.43
CA ASN A 170 19.42 -18.08 3.16
C ASN A 170 20.28 -18.53 1.98
N GLU A 171 21.58 -18.23 1.98
CA GLU A 171 22.49 -18.68 0.92
C GLU A 171 22.56 -20.20 0.85
N ILE A 172 22.67 -20.89 1.99
CA ILE A 172 22.67 -22.36 2.04
C ILE A 172 21.34 -22.92 1.50
N VAL A 173 20.21 -22.32 1.90
CA VAL A 173 18.88 -22.69 1.38
C VAL A 173 18.80 -22.49 -0.13
N GLU A 174 19.24 -21.35 -0.65
CA GLU A 174 19.22 -21.07 -2.10
C GLU A 174 20.11 -22.05 -2.88
N LYS A 175 21.30 -22.37 -2.36
CA LYS A 175 22.20 -23.38 -2.95
C LYS A 175 21.53 -24.75 -3.00
N ALA A 176 20.92 -25.20 -1.90
CA ALA A 176 20.22 -26.49 -1.84
C ALA A 176 19.01 -26.54 -2.80
N VAL A 177 18.23 -25.45 -2.88
CA VAL A 177 17.11 -25.33 -3.82
C VAL A 177 17.59 -25.42 -5.27
N LYS A 178 18.66 -24.72 -5.64
CA LYS A 178 19.22 -24.78 -7.00
C LYS A 178 19.78 -26.17 -7.31
N LYS A 179 20.49 -26.78 -6.36
CA LYS A 179 21.14 -28.10 -6.49
C LYS A 179 20.13 -29.24 -6.64
N ILE A 180 19.07 -29.24 -5.84
CA ILE A 180 18.15 -30.39 -5.72
C ILE A 180 16.80 -30.10 -6.37
N TYR A 181 16.17 -28.97 -6.03
CA TYR A 181 14.78 -28.69 -6.43
C TYR A 181 14.65 -28.28 -7.89
N LEU A 182 15.54 -27.42 -8.37
CA LEU A 182 15.56 -26.88 -9.73
C LEU A 182 16.27 -27.85 -10.69
N THR A 183 15.90 -29.13 -10.62
CA THR A 183 16.45 -30.18 -11.48
C THR A 183 15.33 -30.92 -12.23
N PRO A 184 15.65 -31.53 -13.39
CA PRO A 184 14.68 -32.34 -14.15
C PRO A 184 14.21 -33.59 -13.40
N PHE A 185 14.97 -34.03 -12.39
CA PHE A 185 14.65 -35.17 -11.55
C PHE A 185 13.48 -34.92 -10.60
N ARG A 186 13.04 -33.66 -10.47
CA ARG A 186 11.82 -33.27 -9.73
C ARG A 186 11.80 -33.74 -8.28
N ALA A 187 12.96 -33.68 -7.61
CA ALA A 187 13.09 -34.03 -6.19
C ALA A 187 12.04 -33.34 -5.30
N SER A 188 11.68 -34.01 -4.20
CA SER A 188 10.70 -33.53 -3.23
C SER A 188 11.24 -32.33 -2.45
N VAL A 189 10.34 -31.55 -1.85
CA VAL A 189 10.74 -30.45 -0.96
C VAL A 189 11.44 -31.00 0.29
N ASP A 190 11.08 -32.21 0.73
CA ASP A 190 11.73 -32.85 1.88
C ASP A 190 13.20 -33.18 1.59
N ALA A 191 13.53 -33.66 0.38
CA ALA A 191 14.93 -33.87 -0.01
C ALA A 191 15.76 -32.58 0.02
N VAL A 192 15.16 -31.44 -0.31
CA VAL A 192 15.81 -30.12 -0.19
C VAL A 192 16.03 -29.77 1.28
N TYR A 193 15.05 -30.05 2.14
CA TYR A 193 15.19 -29.80 3.57
C TYR A 193 16.31 -30.62 4.19
N ASP A 194 16.38 -31.91 3.86
CA ASP A 194 17.40 -32.82 4.38
C ASP A 194 18.81 -32.36 3.97
N GLU A 195 18.99 -31.89 2.73
CA GLU A 195 20.25 -31.29 2.27
C GLU A 195 20.60 -29.99 3.01
N VAL A 196 19.60 -29.13 3.28
CA VAL A 196 19.82 -27.90 4.05
C VAL A 196 20.27 -28.22 5.46
N VAL A 197 19.66 -29.22 6.11
CA VAL A 197 20.06 -29.68 7.44
C VAL A 197 21.49 -30.20 7.41
N ALA A 198 21.82 -31.10 6.47
CA ALA A 198 23.18 -31.65 6.34
C ALA A 198 24.22 -30.55 6.09
N SER A 199 23.92 -29.59 5.21
CA SER A 199 24.81 -28.47 4.89
C SER A 199 25.04 -27.55 6.10
N LEU A 200 23.97 -27.25 6.87
CA LEU A 200 24.07 -26.43 8.07
C LEU A 200 24.78 -27.15 9.22
N GLU A 201 24.59 -28.46 9.37
CA GLU A 201 25.32 -29.26 10.36
C GLU A 201 26.82 -29.28 10.04
N GLN A 202 27.18 -29.44 8.77
CA GLN A 202 28.57 -29.37 8.34
C GLN A 202 29.18 -27.99 8.60
N GLU A 203 28.48 -26.91 8.23
CA GLU A 203 28.91 -25.54 8.49
C GLU A 203 29.05 -25.26 10.00
N ASN A 204 28.11 -25.75 10.80
CA ASN A 204 28.15 -25.59 12.26
C ASN A 204 29.34 -26.32 12.89
N LYS A 205 29.73 -27.49 12.39
CA LYS A 205 30.96 -28.17 12.84
C LYS A 205 32.20 -27.30 12.61
N PHE A 206 32.34 -26.73 11.41
CA PHE A 206 33.46 -25.82 11.11
C PHE A 206 33.44 -24.55 11.98
N ARG A 207 32.24 -24.00 12.24
CA ARG A 207 32.09 -22.84 13.13
C ARG A 207 32.46 -23.14 14.57
N GLU A 208 32.11 -24.33 15.06
CA GLU A 208 32.50 -24.78 16.39
C GLU A 208 34.02 -24.87 16.54
N GLU A 209 34.72 -25.37 15.52
CA GLU A 209 36.20 -25.44 15.48
C GLU A 209 36.85 -24.04 15.51
N ILE A 210 36.21 -23.05 14.90
CA ILE A 210 36.72 -21.66 14.81
C ILE A 210 36.20 -20.79 15.97
N GLY A 211 35.29 -21.29 16.81
CA GLY A 211 34.70 -20.57 17.94
C GLY A 211 33.62 -19.54 17.57
N LEU A 212 32.98 -19.70 16.41
CA LEU A 212 31.88 -18.84 15.95
C LEU A 212 30.51 -19.35 16.41
N GLU A 213 29.51 -18.46 16.41
CA GLU A 213 28.13 -18.82 16.75
C GLU A 213 27.51 -19.78 15.71
N LYS A 214 26.85 -20.82 16.19
CA LYS A 214 26.16 -21.81 15.36
C LYS A 214 24.98 -21.18 14.62
N LEU A 215 24.83 -21.54 13.35
CA LEU A 215 23.65 -21.21 12.56
C LEU A 215 22.43 -21.99 13.03
N LYS A 216 21.30 -21.28 13.10
CA LYS A 216 20.02 -21.90 13.43
C LYS A 216 19.45 -22.68 12.25
N ILE A 217 19.10 -23.94 12.49
CA ILE A 217 18.40 -24.77 11.51
C ILE A 217 16.98 -24.21 11.28
N PRO A 218 16.61 -23.88 10.03
CA PRO A 218 15.29 -23.37 9.72
C PRO A 218 14.23 -24.47 9.85
N HIS A 219 13.00 -24.10 10.14
CA HIS A 219 11.88 -25.04 10.11
C HIS A 219 11.52 -25.44 8.66
N ARG A 220 10.98 -26.65 8.46
CA ARG A 220 10.56 -27.16 7.14
C ARG A 220 9.71 -26.16 6.35
N THR A 221 8.74 -25.52 7.01
CA THR A 221 7.86 -24.52 6.39
C THR A 221 8.60 -23.33 5.79
N THR A 222 9.79 -23.00 6.27
CA THR A 222 10.62 -21.94 5.72
C THR A 222 11.17 -22.32 4.34
N ILE A 223 11.51 -23.59 4.13
CA ILE A 223 11.95 -24.11 2.81
C ILE A 223 10.77 -24.09 1.83
N TYR A 224 9.60 -24.56 2.24
CA TYR A 224 8.37 -24.45 1.43
C TYR A 224 8.07 -23.01 1.02
N ARG A 225 8.20 -22.06 1.95
CA ARG A 225 8.03 -20.62 1.67
C ARG A 225 9.09 -20.09 0.73
N SER A 226 10.36 -20.47 0.89
CA SER A 226 11.44 -20.08 0.00
C SER A 226 11.16 -20.53 -1.44
N ILE A 227 10.78 -21.81 -1.61
CA ILE A 227 10.41 -22.37 -2.91
C ILE A 227 9.17 -21.70 -3.51
N SER A 228 8.19 -21.31 -2.69
CA SER A 228 6.98 -20.62 -3.16
C SER A 228 7.24 -19.21 -3.69
N LYS A 229 8.37 -18.58 -3.30
CA LYS A 229 8.78 -17.25 -3.77
C LYS A 229 9.49 -17.31 -5.12
N LEU A 230 9.94 -18.49 -5.56
CA LEU A 230 10.58 -18.65 -6.86
C LEU A 230 9.63 -18.26 -7.98
N GLU A 231 10.20 -17.70 -9.04
CA GLU A 231 9.43 -17.26 -10.19
C GLU A 231 8.81 -18.50 -10.90
N PRO A 232 7.49 -18.49 -11.19
CA PRO A 232 6.81 -19.66 -11.75
C PRO A 232 7.40 -20.19 -13.07
N TYR A 233 7.87 -19.30 -13.95
CA TYR A 233 8.52 -19.67 -15.21
C TYR A 233 9.84 -20.39 -14.95
N GLU A 234 10.72 -19.89 -14.07
CA GLU A 234 12.00 -20.53 -13.72
C GLU A 234 11.79 -21.93 -13.15
N LYS A 235 10.85 -22.05 -12.19
CA LYS A 235 10.47 -23.32 -11.58
C LYS A 235 9.98 -24.33 -12.63
N THR A 236 9.15 -23.88 -13.56
CA THR A 236 8.56 -24.75 -14.60
C THR A 236 9.61 -25.16 -15.62
N LYS A 237 10.44 -24.22 -16.08
CA LYS A 237 11.52 -24.46 -17.03
C LYS A 237 12.55 -25.45 -16.48
N ALA A 238 12.98 -25.29 -15.23
CA ALA A 238 13.96 -26.18 -14.62
C ALA A 238 13.44 -27.61 -14.42
N ARG A 239 12.16 -27.76 -14.04
CA ARG A 239 11.57 -29.07 -13.69
C ARG A 239 10.94 -29.81 -14.86
N TYR A 240 10.43 -29.08 -15.85
CA TYR A 240 9.64 -29.65 -16.97
C TYR A 240 10.20 -29.30 -18.35
N GLY A 241 11.25 -28.48 -18.44
CA GLY A 241 11.86 -28.05 -19.70
C GLY A 241 11.08 -26.95 -20.44
N SER A 242 11.76 -26.27 -21.36
CA SER A 242 11.24 -25.06 -22.04
C SER A 242 9.94 -25.27 -22.82
N LYS A 243 9.69 -26.46 -23.37
CA LYS A 243 8.48 -26.78 -24.15
C LYS A 243 7.20 -26.73 -23.30
N ASN A 244 7.29 -27.10 -22.02
CA ASN A 244 6.15 -27.15 -21.11
C ASN A 244 5.82 -25.80 -20.47
N VAL A 245 6.63 -24.76 -20.69
CA VAL A 245 6.45 -23.44 -20.07
C VAL A 245 5.29 -22.67 -20.69
N TYR A 246 5.04 -22.87 -21.99
CA TYR A 246 4.01 -22.15 -22.75
C TYR A 246 2.64 -22.85 -22.77
N CYS A 247 2.58 -24.13 -22.37
CA CYS A 247 1.34 -24.91 -22.33
C CYS A 247 0.68 -24.83 -20.94
N LYS A 248 -0.03 -23.73 -20.69
CA LYS A 248 -0.88 -23.43 -19.52
C LYS A 248 -0.21 -23.50 -18.13
N PRO A 249 -0.25 -22.40 -17.34
CA PRO A 249 -0.12 -22.54 -15.89
C PRO A 249 -1.38 -23.25 -15.39
N ARG A 250 -1.28 -24.57 -15.15
CA ARG A 250 -2.29 -25.31 -14.40
C ARG A 250 -2.31 -24.73 -12.98
N ILE A 251 -3.19 -23.74 -12.80
CA ILE A 251 -3.81 -23.29 -11.56
C ILE A 251 -3.11 -23.84 -10.31
N TYR A 252 -2.12 -23.10 -9.79
CA TYR A 252 -1.76 -23.19 -8.38
C TYR A 252 -2.63 -22.18 -7.61
N ALA A 253 -3.95 -22.31 -7.74
CA ALA A 253 -4.89 -21.73 -6.80
C ALA A 253 -5.12 -22.75 -5.67
N SER A 254 -5.41 -22.21 -4.49
CA SER A 254 -5.81 -22.89 -3.25
C SER A 254 -4.80 -23.86 -2.62
N ASN A 255 -4.04 -23.34 -1.66
CA ASN A 255 -3.98 -23.93 -0.32
C ASN A 255 -3.81 -22.82 0.72
N SER A 256 -4.88 -22.04 0.88
CA SER A 256 -5.11 -21.10 1.97
C SER A 256 -6.42 -21.48 2.68
N SER A 257 -6.52 -22.71 3.17
CA SER A 257 -7.62 -23.13 4.05
C SER A 257 -7.38 -24.56 4.57
N PHE A 258 -6.63 -24.68 5.66
CA PHE A 258 -6.81 -25.80 6.60
C PHE A 258 -6.31 -25.37 7.98
N ARG A 259 -7.07 -24.48 8.64
CA ARG A 259 -7.12 -24.46 10.11
C ARG A 259 -8.15 -25.51 10.50
N LYS A 260 -7.70 -26.70 10.89
CA LYS A 260 -8.54 -27.60 11.69
C LYS A 260 -8.50 -27.09 13.12
N SER A 261 -9.63 -26.57 13.56
CA SER A 261 -10.02 -26.51 14.98
C SER A 261 -9.79 -27.90 15.57
N ARG A 262 -9.08 -27.97 16.69
CA ARG A 262 -9.15 -29.11 17.59
C ARG A 262 -9.94 -28.64 18.80
N ASP A 263 -11.10 -29.27 18.98
CA ASP A 263 -11.71 -29.48 20.28
C ASP A 263 -10.77 -30.30 21.18
#